data_AF-A0A7W1W8B1-F1
#
_entry.id   AF-A0A7W1W8B1-F1
#
_cell.length_a   1.000
_cell.length_b   1.000
_cell.length_c   1.000
_cell.angle_alpha   90.00
_cell.angle_beta   90.00
_cell.angle_gamma   90.00
#
_symmetry.space_group_name_H-M   'P 1'
#
loop_
_entity.id
_entity.type
_entity.pdbx_description
1 polymer ?
#
loop_
_entity_poly.entity_id
_entity_poly.type
_entity_poly.pdbx_seq_one_letter_code
_entity_poly.pdbx_strand_id
1 'polypeptide(L)'
;MKTAKEAYLDFIKRLTHLISKNPQLINTTLSNIFTIRLIGNKTHGDLAEIAISEFINQYMDDFKSLHVGKDLFRAKEYEEDIRITNKIHNIDFAISLKAYGVGPLQLSTDKHFRMFPRLKTEECPISDPKIISALFEDVAFSGFSNVNVLPLIYDEKKKRCNIMVFDFEKAKENTAKICFETGKQHQKFRFYDKLDGFICEVRYGDKKANALQRGFWTDTKKESALQHGFTSITKGWVDYSENRLLVELFAHALITTRNGHAKALENLKIDIKAPKKNVNV
;
A
#
# COMPACT_ATOMS: atom_id res chain seq x y z
N MET A 1 -17.19 -17.72 -11.34
CA MET A 1 -16.32 -17.68 -10.15
C MET A 1 -15.66 -16.31 -10.12
N LYS A 2 -15.55 -15.68 -8.94
CA LYS A 2 -14.73 -14.46 -8.83
C LYS A 2 -13.25 -14.83 -8.89
N THR A 3 -12.44 -14.00 -9.53
CA THR A 3 -10.98 -14.05 -9.54
C THR A 3 -10.41 -13.37 -8.27
N ALA A 4 -9.11 -13.56 -8.00
CA ALA A 4 -8.43 -12.85 -6.91
C ALA A 4 -8.48 -11.31 -7.07
N LYS A 5 -8.38 -10.80 -8.31
CA LYS A 5 -8.51 -9.37 -8.63
C LYS A 5 -9.91 -8.85 -8.30
N GLU A 6 -10.96 -9.57 -8.69
CA GLU A 6 -12.34 -9.20 -8.36
C GLU A 6 -12.63 -9.26 -6.86
N ALA A 7 -12.05 -10.23 -6.15
CA ALA A 7 -12.16 -10.32 -4.69
C ALA A 7 -11.45 -9.14 -3.99
N TYR A 8 -10.29 -8.72 -4.50
CA TYR A 8 -9.59 -7.53 -4.02
C TYR A 8 -10.41 -6.24 -4.25
N LEU A 9 -11.00 -6.06 -5.43
CA LEU A 9 -11.83 -4.88 -5.72
C LEU A 9 -13.08 -4.82 -4.83
N ASP A 10 -13.72 -5.97 -4.56
CA ASP A 10 -14.83 -6.08 -3.60
C ASP A 10 -14.37 -5.72 -2.18
N PHE A 11 -13.18 -6.18 -1.77
CA PHE A 11 -12.56 -5.79 -0.50
C PHE A 11 -12.35 -4.28 -0.39
N ILE A 12 -11.73 -3.64 -1.41
CA ILE A 12 -11.50 -2.19 -1.42
C ILE A 12 -12.83 -1.42 -1.32
N LYS A 13 -13.86 -1.85 -2.06
CA LYS A 13 -15.19 -1.24 -2.00
C LYS A 13 -15.79 -1.31 -0.60
N ARG A 14 -15.73 -2.48 0.03
CA ARG A 14 -16.30 -2.70 1.38
C ARG A 14 -15.50 -1.99 2.47
N LEU A 15 -14.17 -1.99 2.37
CA LEU A 15 -13.30 -1.24 3.28
C LEU A 15 -13.57 0.27 3.19
N THR A 16 -13.68 0.80 1.97
CA THR A 16 -14.06 2.21 1.71
C THR A 16 -15.41 2.54 2.35
N HIS A 17 -16.39 1.64 2.21
CA HIS A 17 -17.71 1.82 2.79
C HIS A 17 -17.68 1.82 4.33
N LEU A 18 -17.01 0.84 4.93
CA LEU A 18 -16.83 0.73 6.38
C LEU A 18 -16.20 2.01 6.96
N ILE A 19 -15.09 2.45 6.37
CA ILE A 19 -14.38 3.66 6.80
C ILE A 19 -15.28 4.89 6.66
N SER A 20 -16.03 5.00 5.57
CA SER A 20 -16.95 6.12 5.36
C SER A 20 -18.07 6.18 6.40
N LYS A 21 -18.56 5.02 6.85
CA LYS A 21 -19.63 4.92 7.84
C LYS A 21 -19.13 5.06 9.27
N ASN A 22 -17.88 4.66 9.53
CA ASN A 22 -17.29 4.59 10.86
C ASN A 22 -15.87 5.20 10.87
N PRO A 23 -15.72 6.50 10.53
CA PRO A 23 -14.41 7.14 10.39
C PRO A 23 -13.58 7.06 11.68
N GLN A 24 -14.22 7.09 12.85
CA GLN A 24 -13.56 6.98 14.15
C GLN A 24 -12.72 5.70 14.29
N LEU A 25 -13.14 4.58 13.68
CA LEU A 25 -12.42 3.32 13.80
C LEU A 25 -11.05 3.43 13.13
N ILE A 26 -11.02 3.92 11.89
CA ILE A 26 -9.75 4.07 11.16
C ILE A 26 -8.91 5.21 11.72
N ASN A 27 -9.53 6.30 12.20
CA ASN A 27 -8.81 7.40 12.82
C ASN A 27 -8.04 6.94 14.08
N THR A 28 -8.69 6.16 14.95
CA THR A 28 -8.05 5.57 16.13
C THR A 28 -6.92 4.62 15.72
N THR A 29 -7.16 3.74 14.75
CA THR A 29 -6.13 2.80 14.27
C THR A 29 -4.93 3.54 13.68
N LEU A 30 -5.13 4.54 12.83
CA LEU A 30 -4.04 5.34 12.23
C LEU A 30 -3.30 6.14 13.30
N SER A 31 -4.01 6.75 14.26
CA SER A 31 -3.40 7.44 15.42
C SER A 31 -2.48 6.51 16.19
N ASN A 32 -2.92 5.29 16.47
CA ASN A 32 -2.10 4.30 17.15
C ASN A 32 -0.90 3.84 16.29
N ILE A 33 -1.08 3.59 14.99
CA ILE A 33 0.03 3.25 14.07
C ILE A 33 1.11 4.35 14.06
N PHE A 34 0.70 5.61 13.88
CA PHE A 34 1.66 6.72 13.78
C PHE A 34 2.24 7.14 15.12
N THR A 35 1.55 6.87 16.23
CA THR A 35 2.12 7.02 17.59
C THR A 35 3.40 6.21 17.76
N ILE A 36 3.51 5.04 17.13
CA ILE A 36 4.70 4.18 17.29
C ILE A 36 5.96 4.81 16.69
N ARG A 37 5.81 5.82 15.84
CA ARG A 37 6.97 6.59 15.38
C ARG A 37 7.70 7.31 16.52
N LEU A 38 7.02 7.58 17.64
CA LEU A 38 7.65 8.08 18.87
C LEU A 38 8.60 7.05 19.50
N ILE A 39 8.39 5.75 19.26
CA ILE A 39 9.26 4.66 19.72
C ILE A 39 10.37 4.40 18.70
N GLY A 40 10.05 4.40 17.40
CA GLY A 40 11.04 4.17 16.35
C GLY A 40 10.54 4.49 14.94
N ASN A 41 11.40 5.14 14.15
CA ASN A 41 11.04 5.55 12.79
C ASN A 41 10.93 4.38 11.78
N LYS A 42 11.58 3.23 12.02
CA LYS A 42 11.60 2.10 11.07
C LYS A 42 10.50 1.06 11.31
N THR A 43 9.76 1.13 12.42
CA THR A 43 8.82 0.09 12.86
C THR A 43 7.36 0.35 12.49
N HIS A 44 7.02 1.58 12.07
CA HIS A 44 5.64 1.94 11.78
C HIS A 44 5.05 1.23 10.55
N GLY A 45 5.87 0.84 9.57
CA GLY A 45 5.44 0.02 8.44
C GLY A 45 5.01 -1.37 8.89
N ASP A 46 5.92 -2.11 9.55
CA ASP A 46 5.64 -3.44 10.09
C ASP A 46 4.41 -3.44 11.03
N LEU A 47 4.24 -2.38 11.83
CA LEU A 47 3.10 -2.25 12.73
C LEU A 47 1.80 -1.85 12.03
N ALA A 48 1.88 -1.11 10.92
CA ALA A 48 0.71 -0.87 10.07
C ALA A 48 0.19 -2.19 9.48
N GLU A 49 1.07 -3.10 9.09
CA GLU A 49 0.70 -4.43 8.58
C GLU A 49 -0.09 -5.24 9.63
N ILE A 50 0.39 -5.24 10.87
CA ILE A 50 -0.27 -5.90 12.00
C ILE A 50 -1.61 -5.22 12.30
N ALA A 51 -1.62 -3.89 12.46
CA ALA A 51 -2.80 -3.14 12.86
C ALA A 51 -3.91 -3.16 11.81
N ILE A 52 -3.57 -3.06 10.51
CA ILE A 52 -4.55 -3.16 9.42
C ILE A 52 -5.08 -4.59 9.30
N SER A 53 -4.23 -5.62 9.47
CA SER A 53 -4.72 -7.01 9.52
C SER A 53 -5.73 -7.22 10.64
N GLU A 54 -5.43 -6.71 11.83
CA GLU A 54 -6.35 -6.81 12.96
C GLU A 54 -7.62 -5.97 12.76
N PHE A 55 -7.50 -4.78 12.20
CA PHE A 55 -8.65 -3.94 11.82
C PHE A 55 -9.63 -4.72 10.91
N ILE A 56 -9.10 -5.40 9.89
CA ILE A 56 -9.92 -6.22 8.97
C ILE A 56 -10.60 -7.36 9.74
N ASN A 57 -9.85 -8.11 10.55
CA ASN A 57 -10.40 -9.21 11.34
C ASN A 57 -11.48 -8.77 12.32
N GLN A 58 -11.34 -7.56 12.88
CA GLN A 58 -12.28 -7.04 13.85
C GLN A 58 -13.52 -6.43 13.20
N TYR A 59 -13.39 -5.73 12.07
CA TYR A 59 -14.49 -4.89 11.56
C TYR A 59 -15.06 -5.32 10.21
N MET A 60 -14.52 -6.37 9.58
CA MET A 60 -14.99 -6.87 8.29
C MET A 60 -15.30 -8.37 8.37
N ASP A 61 -16.49 -8.73 8.84
CA ASP A 61 -16.89 -10.12 9.11
C ASP A 61 -16.86 -11.05 7.88
N ASP A 62 -16.92 -10.49 6.67
CA ASP A 62 -16.81 -11.23 5.41
C ASP A 62 -15.35 -11.50 4.99
N PHE A 63 -14.37 -10.96 5.72
CA PHE A 63 -12.95 -11.08 5.41
C PHE A 63 -12.15 -11.57 6.62
N LYS A 64 -11.06 -12.27 6.33
CA LYS A 64 -10.05 -12.66 7.31
C LYS A 64 -8.71 -12.17 6.80
N SER A 65 -7.90 -11.56 7.64
CA SER A 65 -6.56 -11.10 7.30
C SER A 65 -5.51 -11.80 8.16
N LEU A 66 -4.38 -12.06 7.54
CA LEU A 66 -3.17 -12.58 8.18
C LEU A 66 -2.00 -11.66 7.83
N HIS A 67 -1.31 -11.15 8.85
CA HIS A 67 0.00 -10.54 8.68
C HIS A 67 1.02 -11.66 8.41
N VAL A 68 1.69 -11.58 7.25
CA VAL A 68 2.56 -12.67 6.75
C VAL A 68 3.96 -12.58 7.36
N GLY A 69 4.41 -11.38 7.74
CA GLY A 69 5.71 -11.16 8.38
C GLY A 69 6.91 -11.46 7.47
N LYS A 70 8.10 -11.26 8.05
CA LYS A 70 9.41 -11.37 7.36
C LYS A 70 9.97 -12.80 7.30
N ASP A 71 9.51 -13.72 8.14
CA ASP A 71 10.07 -15.08 8.21
C ASP A 71 9.73 -15.93 6.98
N LEU A 72 8.66 -15.60 6.26
CA LEU A 72 8.30 -16.24 4.98
C LEU A 72 9.05 -15.65 3.77
N PHE A 73 9.82 -14.57 3.94
CA PHE A 73 10.42 -13.78 2.84
C PHE A 73 11.36 -14.59 1.92
N ARG A 74 11.95 -15.69 2.42
CA ARG A 74 12.83 -16.54 1.60
C ARG A 74 12.10 -17.41 0.59
N ALA A 75 10.77 -17.58 0.71
CA ALA A 75 9.94 -18.39 -0.17
C ALA A 75 8.91 -17.57 -0.98
N LYS A 76 8.88 -16.23 -0.85
CA LYS A 76 7.88 -15.38 -1.52
C LYS A 76 8.29 -15.04 -2.96
N GLU A 77 7.42 -15.34 -3.92
CA GLU A 77 7.54 -14.84 -5.30
C GLU A 77 7.30 -13.31 -5.36
N TYR A 78 6.35 -12.79 -4.57
CA TYR A 78 5.91 -11.38 -4.57
C TYR A 78 6.08 -10.67 -3.21
N GLU A 79 6.01 -9.33 -3.20
CA GLU A 79 5.92 -8.54 -1.97
C GLU A 79 4.52 -8.71 -1.35
N GLU A 80 4.40 -9.66 -0.41
CA GLU A 80 3.15 -9.95 0.30
C GLU A 80 3.32 -9.61 1.79
N ASP A 81 2.69 -8.53 2.24
CA ASP A 81 2.78 -8.07 3.63
C ASP A 81 1.61 -8.61 4.45
N ILE A 82 0.41 -8.61 3.84
CA ILE A 82 -0.80 -9.23 4.40
C ILE A 82 -1.48 -10.13 3.37
N ARG A 83 -2.12 -11.20 3.83
CA ARG A 83 -2.99 -12.07 3.02
C ARG A 83 -4.41 -11.99 3.53
N ILE A 84 -5.36 -11.78 2.62
CA ILE A 84 -6.78 -11.66 2.94
C ILE A 84 -7.54 -12.81 2.26
N THR A 85 -8.40 -13.46 3.03
CA THR A 85 -9.39 -14.42 2.55
C THR A 85 -10.75 -13.76 2.54
N ASN A 86 -11.39 -13.70 1.36
CA ASN A 86 -12.82 -13.42 1.25
C ASN A 86 -13.59 -14.69 1.66
N LYS A 87 -14.26 -14.65 2.82
CA LYS A 87 -14.95 -15.80 3.40
C LYS A 87 -16.20 -16.23 2.62
N ILE A 88 -16.85 -15.30 1.90
CA ILE A 88 -18.05 -15.60 1.12
C ILE A 88 -17.71 -16.52 -0.06
N HIS A 89 -16.60 -16.24 -0.74
CA HIS A 89 -16.21 -16.95 -1.95
C HIS A 89 -15.02 -17.89 -1.77
N ASN A 90 -14.41 -17.91 -0.58
CA ASN A 90 -13.21 -18.66 -0.24
C ASN A 90 -12.04 -18.39 -1.21
N ILE A 91 -11.80 -17.10 -1.47
CA ILE A 91 -10.73 -16.63 -2.38
C ILE A 91 -9.69 -15.86 -1.56
N ASP A 92 -8.43 -16.25 -1.73
CA ASP A 92 -7.29 -15.56 -1.16
C ASP A 92 -6.72 -14.54 -2.15
N PHE A 93 -6.25 -13.42 -1.61
CA PHE A 93 -5.42 -12.46 -2.33
C PHE A 93 -4.41 -11.82 -1.38
N ALA A 94 -3.24 -11.48 -1.91
CA ALA A 94 -2.19 -10.79 -1.16
C ALA A 94 -2.27 -9.28 -1.38
N ILE A 95 -1.81 -8.53 -0.38
CA ILE A 95 -1.64 -7.07 -0.45
C ILE A 95 -0.22 -6.73 0.02
N SER A 96 0.46 -5.86 -0.73
CA SER A 96 1.62 -5.14 -0.22
C SER A 96 1.16 -3.85 0.44
N LEU A 97 1.40 -3.71 1.74
CA LEU A 97 1.08 -2.52 2.49
C LEU A 97 2.30 -1.61 2.51
N LYS A 98 2.12 -0.34 2.16
CA LYS A 98 3.23 0.60 2.03
C LYS A 98 2.99 1.85 2.85
N ALA A 99 3.69 2.02 3.97
CA ALA A 99 3.64 3.26 4.75
C ALA A 99 4.73 4.24 4.28
N TYR A 100 4.34 5.32 3.60
CA TYR A 100 5.27 6.30 3.02
C TYR A 100 4.84 7.73 3.29
N GLY A 101 5.83 8.60 3.51
CA GLY A 101 5.59 10.04 3.51
C GLY A 101 5.17 10.53 2.12
N VAL A 102 4.46 11.66 2.06
CA VAL A 102 4.11 12.33 0.80
C VAL A 102 5.36 12.56 -0.06
N GLY A 103 5.35 12.07 -1.31
CA GLY A 103 6.49 12.11 -2.22
C GLY A 103 6.64 10.84 -3.07
N PRO A 104 7.88 10.52 -3.49
CA PRO A 104 8.19 9.32 -4.26
C PRO A 104 7.75 8.05 -3.54
N LEU A 105 7.01 7.21 -4.24
CA LEU A 105 6.49 5.93 -3.76
C LEU A 105 6.94 4.84 -4.72
N GLN A 106 7.59 3.82 -4.19
CA GLN A 106 7.85 2.60 -4.94
C GLN A 106 6.63 1.70 -4.87
N LEU A 107 6.08 1.35 -6.02
CA LEU A 107 4.88 0.52 -6.13
C LEU A 107 5.26 -0.96 -6.26
N SER A 108 6.39 -1.27 -6.90
CA SER A 108 6.91 -2.63 -7.02
C SER A 108 8.44 -2.65 -7.16
N THR A 109 9.02 -3.80 -6.80
CA THR A 109 10.44 -4.07 -7.00
C THR A 109 10.68 -4.90 -8.28
N ASP A 110 11.59 -4.44 -9.14
CA ASP A 110 12.07 -5.19 -10.30
C ASP A 110 13.24 -6.11 -9.90
N LYS A 111 12.93 -7.17 -9.16
CA LYS A 111 13.91 -8.12 -8.63
C LYS A 111 14.81 -8.69 -9.73
N HIS A 112 14.20 -9.02 -10.88
CA HIS A 112 14.86 -9.68 -12.00
C HIS A 112 15.34 -8.74 -13.11
N PHE A 113 15.25 -7.42 -12.92
CA PHE A 113 15.78 -6.45 -13.86
C PHE A 113 15.18 -6.60 -15.28
N ARG A 114 13.85 -6.65 -15.37
CA ARG A 114 13.14 -6.88 -16.64
C ARG A 114 12.53 -5.62 -17.24
N MET A 115 11.96 -4.73 -16.43
CA MET A 115 11.18 -3.59 -16.93
C MET A 115 12.05 -2.58 -17.68
N PHE A 116 13.18 -2.19 -17.09
CA PHE A 116 14.02 -1.15 -17.68
C PHE A 116 14.74 -1.60 -18.96
N PRO A 117 15.35 -2.80 -19.04
CA PRO A 117 15.92 -3.29 -20.30
C PRO A 117 14.88 -3.42 -21.41
N ARG A 118 13.65 -3.84 -21.07
CA ARG A 118 12.57 -3.92 -22.04
C ARG A 118 12.23 -2.55 -22.62
N LEU A 119 12.12 -1.51 -21.79
CA LEU A 119 11.87 -0.14 -22.26
C LEU A 119 13.04 0.42 -23.10
N LYS A 120 14.27 -0.04 -22.86
CA LYS A 120 15.46 0.35 -23.62
C LYS A 120 15.50 -0.16 -25.05
N THR A 121 14.68 -1.15 -25.41
CA THR A 121 14.62 -1.65 -26.80
C THR A 121 13.77 -0.77 -27.71
N GLU A 122 13.02 0.17 -27.14
CA GLU A 122 12.14 1.08 -27.89
C GLU A 122 12.86 2.40 -28.16
N GLU A 123 12.57 3.00 -29.31
CA GLU A 123 13.00 4.36 -29.61
C GLU A 123 12.12 5.37 -28.85
N CYS A 124 12.76 6.33 -28.17
CA CYS A 124 12.05 7.34 -27.39
C CYS A 124 12.00 8.70 -28.11
N PRO A 125 10.91 9.47 -27.96
CA PRO A 125 9.74 9.19 -27.12
C PRO A 125 8.80 8.15 -27.73
N ILE A 126 8.19 7.32 -26.89
CA ILE A 126 7.19 6.33 -27.29
C ILE A 126 5.82 6.99 -27.15
N SER A 127 5.10 7.16 -28.25
CA SER A 127 3.76 7.77 -28.28
C SER A 127 2.73 6.98 -29.09
N ASP A 128 3.13 5.89 -29.76
CA ASP A 128 2.19 4.99 -30.43
C ASP A 128 1.41 4.20 -29.37
N PRO A 129 0.07 4.35 -29.30
CA PRO A 129 -0.76 3.64 -28.32
C PRO A 129 -0.64 2.12 -28.41
N LYS A 130 -0.38 1.55 -29.60
CA LYS A 130 -0.20 0.11 -29.77
C LYS A 130 1.09 -0.37 -29.12
N ILE A 131 2.17 0.39 -29.27
CA ILE A 131 3.45 0.08 -28.63
C ILE A 131 3.33 0.21 -27.11
N ILE A 132 2.68 1.28 -26.62
CA ILE A 132 2.44 1.49 -25.19
C ILE A 132 1.61 0.34 -24.59
N SER A 133 0.52 -0.08 -25.26
CA SER A 133 -0.28 -1.21 -24.77
C SER A 133 0.53 -2.51 -24.74
N ALA A 134 1.29 -2.79 -25.80
CA ALA A 134 2.14 -3.97 -25.88
C ALA A 134 3.23 -3.99 -24.80
N LEU A 135 3.80 -2.84 -24.44
CA LEU A 135 4.76 -2.72 -23.34
C LEU A 135 4.14 -3.12 -22.00
N PHE A 136 2.94 -2.64 -21.69
CA PHE A 136 2.27 -3.00 -20.44
C PHE A 136 1.81 -4.46 -20.39
N GLU A 137 1.59 -5.09 -21.54
CA GLU A 137 1.26 -6.51 -21.67
C GLU A 137 2.50 -7.43 -21.67
N ASP A 138 3.69 -6.85 -21.78
CA ASP A 138 4.94 -7.60 -21.77
C ASP A 138 5.17 -8.30 -20.41
N VAL A 139 5.72 -9.51 -20.46
CA VAL A 139 6.03 -10.31 -19.26
C VAL A 139 6.95 -9.57 -18.28
N ALA A 140 7.75 -8.61 -18.76
CA ALA A 140 8.56 -7.72 -17.94
C ALA A 140 7.73 -6.91 -16.92
N PHE A 141 6.47 -6.60 -17.23
CA PHE A 141 5.54 -5.85 -16.37
C PHE A 141 4.54 -6.73 -15.62
N SER A 142 4.47 -8.03 -15.93
CA SER A 142 3.50 -8.97 -15.32
C SER A 142 3.61 -9.09 -13.80
N GLY A 143 4.82 -8.93 -13.24
CA GLY A 143 5.02 -8.91 -11.78
C GLY A 143 4.38 -7.70 -11.09
N PHE A 144 4.05 -6.65 -11.84
CA PHE A 144 3.46 -5.42 -11.29
C PHE A 144 1.93 -5.41 -11.39
N SER A 145 1.36 -5.93 -12.48
CA SER A 145 -0.10 -6.02 -12.65
C SER A 145 -0.79 -6.92 -11.60
N ASN A 146 -0.01 -7.78 -10.93
CA ASN A 146 -0.51 -8.79 -10.01
C ASN A 146 -0.34 -8.43 -8.53
N VAL A 147 0.28 -7.30 -8.21
CA VAL A 147 0.49 -6.86 -6.81
C VAL A 147 -0.56 -5.84 -6.44
N ASN A 148 -1.41 -6.19 -5.48
CA ASN A 148 -2.34 -5.25 -4.87
C ASN A 148 -1.57 -4.37 -3.88
N VAL A 149 -1.36 -3.10 -4.19
CA VAL A 149 -0.64 -2.17 -3.31
C VAL A 149 -1.65 -1.36 -2.49
N LEU A 150 -1.49 -1.33 -1.17
CA LEU A 150 -2.27 -0.50 -0.25
C LEU A 150 -1.38 0.53 0.47
N PRO A 151 -1.04 1.66 -0.20
CA PRO A 151 -0.30 2.75 0.41
C PRO A 151 -1.06 3.49 1.53
N LEU A 152 -0.40 3.64 2.67
CA LEU A 152 -0.71 4.59 3.73
C LEU A 152 0.20 5.81 3.53
N ILE A 153 -0.33 6.82 2.84
CA ILE A 153 0.42 8.04 2.54
C ILE A 153 0.24 9.01 3.69
N TYR A 154 1.33 9.41 4.35
CA TYR A 154 1.26 10.31 5.50
C TYR A 154 1.98 11.65 5.28
N ASP A 155 1.39 12.71 5.83
CA ASP A 155 1.98 14.04 5.93
C ASP A 155 2.26 14.30 7.41
N GLU A 156 3.47 13.96 7.82
CA GLU A 156 3.91 14.00 9.22
C GLU A 156 3.79 15.40 9.84
N LYS A 157 4.14 16.43 9.06
CA LYS A 157 4.08 17.83 9.53
C LYS A 157 2.66 18.24 9.89
N LYS A 158 1.68 17.73 9.15
CA LYS A 158 0.26 18.02 9.35
C LYS A 158 -0.48 16.93 10.13
N LYS A 159 0.23 15.88 10.58
CA LYS A 159 -0.32 14.71 11.29
C LYS A 159 -1.58 14.15 10.64
N ARG A 160 -1.49 13.84 9.35
CA ARG A 160 -2.59 13.29 8.57
C ARG A 160 -2.14 12.16 7.66
N CYS A 161 -3.06 11.25 7.34
CA CYS A 161 -2.83 10.09 6.49
C CYS A 161 -3.97 9.90 5.49
N ASN A 162 -3.66 9.39 4.32
CA ASN A 162 -4.63 8.98 3.31
C ASN A 162 -4.28 7.57 2.85
N ILE A 163 -5.26 6.65 2.90
CA ILE A 163 -5.09 5.31 2.36
C ILE A 163 -5.49 5.36 0.89
N MET A 164 -4.53 5.19 0.00
CA MET A 164 -4.71 5.39 -1.44
C MET A 164 -4.35 4.13 -2.20
N VAL A 165 -5.31 3.52 -2.88
CA VAL A 165 -5.05 2.37 -3.77
C VAL A 165 -4.47 2.87 -5.07
N PHE A 166 -3.37 2.27 -5.52
CA PHE A 166 -2.86 2.52 -6.86
C PHE A 166 -3.63 1.68 -7.88
N ASP A 167 -4.25 2.32 -8.86
CA ASP A 167 -4.98 1.69 -9.95
C ASP A 167 -4.10 1.61 -11.20
N PHE A 168 -3.54 0.41 -11.43
CA PHE A 168 -2.65 0.17 -12.54
C PHE A 168 -3.35 0.25 -13.89
N GLU A 169 -4.58 -0.24 -14.01
CA GLU A 169 -5.33 -0.21 -15.28
C GLU A 169 -5.60 1.23 -15.66
N LYS A 170 -6.04 2.05 -14.69
CA LYS A 170 -6.24 3.48 -14.91
C LYS A 170 -4.95 4.19 -15.31
N ALA A 171 -3.82 3.87 -14.67
CA ALA A 171 -2.52 4.43 -15.05
C ALA A 171 -2.10 4.03 -16.48
N LYS A 172 -2.33 2.76 -16.87
CA LYS A 172 -2.11 2.26 -18.24
C LYS A 172 -2.97 3.02 -19.24
N GLU A 173 -4.29 3.08 -19.01
CA GLU A 173 -5.26 3.73 -19.90
C GLU A 173 -4.96 5.21 -20.13
N ASN A 174 -4.43 5.89 -19.11
CA ASN A 174 -4.13 7.32 -19.20
C ASN A 174 -2.72 7.62 -19.74
N THR A 175 -1.86 6.61 -19.92
CA THR A 175 -0.52 6.82 -20.47
C THR A 175 -0.60 7.12 -21.96
N ALA A 176 -0.17 8.31 -22.37
CA ALA A 176 -0.11 8.73 -23.77
C ALA A 176 1.33 8.82 -24.30
N LYS A 177 2.32 8.96 -23.41
CA LYS A 177 3.73 9.15 -23.81
C LYS A 177 4.68 8.55 -22.79
N ILE A 178 5.74 7.89 -23.26
CA ILE A 178 6.84 7.41 -22.43
C ILE A 178 8.15 8.07 -22.91
N CYS A 179 8.87 8.71 -22.00
CA CYS A 179 10.13 9.37 -22.30
C CYS A 179 11.28 8.78 -21.50
N PHE A 180 12.41 8.58 -22.17
CA PHE A 180 13.68 8.30 -21.51
C PHE A 180 14.30 9.59 -20.98
N GLU A 181 14.69 9.60 -19.71
CA GLU A 181 15.32 10.74 -19.05
C GLU A 181 16.60 10.34 -18.32
N THR A 182 17.69 11.05 -18.60
CA THR A 182 18.95 10.97 -17.85
C THR A 182 18.88 11.93 -16.66
N GLY A 183 18.34 11.48 -15.53
CA GLY A 183 18.39 12.27 -14.30
C GLY A 183 19.82 12.44 -13.77
N LYS A 184 20.05 13.43 -12.89
CA LYS A 184 21.36 13.69 -12.27
C LYS A 184 21.99 12.49 -11.54
N GLN A 185 21.18 11.54 -11.08
CA GLN A 185 21.64 10.35 -10.35
C GLN A 185 21.32 9.04 -11.08
N HIS A 186 20.14 8.90 -11.68
CA HIS A 186 19.73 7.66 -12.34
C HIS A 186 18.93 7.94 -13.60
N GLN A 187 19.14 7.07 -14.59
CA GLN A 187 18.32 6.99 -15.78
C GLN A 187 16.93 6.45 -15.40
N LYS A 188 15.90 6.97 -16.07
CA LYS A 188 14.51 6.59 -15.81
C LYS A 188 13.68 6.70 -17.08
N PHE A 189 12.63 5.91 -17.14
CA PHE A 189 11.56 6.09 -18.12
C PHE A 189 10.35 6.65 -17.41
N ARG A 190 9.83 7.77 -17.90
CA ARG A 190 8.66 8.43 -17.32
C ARG A 190 7.46 8.29 -18.24
N PHE A 191 6.33 8.05 -17.61
CA PHE A 191 5.05 7.83 -18.23
C PHE A 191 4.20 9.06 -17.98
N TYR A 192 3.65 9.60 -19.06
CA TYR A 192 2.93 10.86 -19.09
C TYR A 192 1.54 10.67 -19.69
N ASP A 193 0.59 11.45 -19.20
CA ASP A 193 -0.72 11.58 -19.82
C ASP A 193 -0.67 12.47 -21.08
N LYS A 194 -1.83 12.64 -21.73
CA LYS A 194 -1.98 13.45 -22.95
C LYS A 194 -1.72 14.96 -22.77
N LEU A 195 -1.67 15.45 -21.53
CA LEU A 195 -1.38 16.84 -21.15
C LEU A 195 0.05 16.98 -20.60
N ASP A 196 0.91 15.99 -20.81
CA ASP A 196 2.26 15.90 -20.27
C ASP A 196 2.31 15.87 -18.73
N GLY A 197 1.21 15.50 -18.08
CA GLY A 197 1.16 15.24 -16.64
C GLY A 197 1.85 13.93 -16.30
N PHE A 198 2.71 13.95 -15.27
CA PHE A 198 3.42 12.76 -14.80
C PHE A 198 2.46 11.74 -14.17
N ILE A 199 2.55 10.48 -14.55
CA ILE A 199 1.77 9.38 -13.94
C ILE A 199 2.67 8.53 -13.05
N CYS A 200 3.73 7.99 -13.63
CA CYS A 200 4.64 7.03 -13.00
C CYS A 200 5.96 6.94 -13.75
N GLU A 201 6.88 6.12 -13.25
CA GLU A 201 8.19 5.92 -13.86
C GLU A 201 8.85 4.61 -13.45
N VAL A 202 9.72 4.11 -14.34
CA VAL A 202 10.64 3.02 -14.05
C VAL A 202 12.02 3.62 -13.79
N ARG A 203 12.55 3.42 -12.58
CA ARG A 203 13.85 3.98 -12.13
C ARG A 203 14.85 2.87 -11.84
N TYR A 204 16.12 3.28 -11.69
CA TYR A 204 17.23 2.46 -11.17
C TYR A 204 17.50 1.21 -12.00
N GLY A 205 17.24 1.27 -13.31
CA GLY A 205 17.46 0.16 -14.22
C GLY A 205 18.90 -0.03 -14.67
N ASP A 206 19.87 0.17 -13.80
CA ASP A 206 21.22 -0.36 -13.98
C ASP A 206 21.48 -1.53 -13.00
N LYS A 207 22.36 -2.48 -13.36
CA LYS A 207 22.73 -3.60 -12.47
C LYS A 207 23.47 -3.16 -11.20
N LYS A 208 23.93 -1.90 -11.13
CA LYS A 208 24.73 -1.36 -10.01
C LYS A 208 23.85 -0.75 -8.91
N ALA A 209 22.61 -0.38 -9.22
CA ALA A 209 21.63 0.13 -8.29
C ALA A 209 21.14 -0.97 -7.35
N ASN A 210 20.88 -0.62 -6.10
CA ASN A 210 20.34 -1.54 -5.10
C ASN A 210 19.07 -2.20 -5.65
N ALA A 211 19.00 -3.53 -5.58
CA ALA A 211 17.86 -4.29 -6.08
C ALA A 211 16.52 -3.83 -5.51
N LEU A 212 16.51 -3.37 -4.26
CA LEU A 212 15.32 -2.86 -3.59
C LEU A 212 14.87 -1.49 -4.12
N GLN A 213 15.72 -0.75 -4.83
CA GLN A 213 15.37 0.56 -5.39
C GLN A 213 14.87 0.47 -6.84
N ARG A 214 15.10 -0.68 -7.50
CA ARG A 214 14.68 -0.91 -8.88
C ARG A 214 13.20 -1.20 -8.94
N GLY A 215 12.52 -0.60 -9.90
CA GLY A 215 11.16 -1.00 -10.22
C GLY A 215 10.28 0.14 -10.64
N PHE A 216 8.99 -0.01 -10.32
CA PHE A 216 7.95 0.91 -10.71
C PHE A 216 7.68 1.91 -9.59
N TRP A 217 7.70 3.18 -9.92
CA TRP A 217 7.59 4.29 -9.00
C TRP A 217 6.50 5.26 -9.44
N THR A 218 5.97 6.02 -8.49
CA THR A 218 5.17 7.21 -8.72
C THR A 218 5.55 8.28 -7.69
N ASP A 219 4.89 9.43 -7.70
CA ASP A 219 5.15 10.53 -6.78
C ASP A 219 3.82 11.17 -6.35
N THR A 220 3.46 10.98 -5.08
CA THR A 220 2.18 11.46 -4.54
C THR A 220 2.12 12.98 -4.37
N LYS A 221 3.21 13.72 -4.65
CA LYS A 221 3.18 15.19 -4.78
C LYS A 221 2.69 15.67 -6.14
N LYS A 222 2.60 14.78 -7.14
CA LYS A 222 2.19 15.14 -8.50
C LYS A 222 0.68 14.95 -8.63
N GLU A 223 -0.04 16.03 -8.91
CA GLU A 223 -1.50 16.02 -9.04
C GLU A 223 -1.98 15.05 -10.14
N SER A 224 -1.32 15.07 -11.29
CA SER A 224 -1.60 14.12 -12.39
C SER A 224 -1.44 12.66 -11.96
N ALA A 225 -0.43 12.35 -11.12
CA ALA A 225 -0.25 10.99 -10.60
C ALA A 225 -1.42 10.59 -9.68
N LEU A 226 -1.86 11.50 -8.80
CA LEU A 226 -3.02 11.27 -7.94
C LEU A 226 -4.30 11.07 -8.77
N GLN A 227 -4.51 11.89 -9.80
CA GLN A 227 -5.68 11.84 -10.67
C GLN A 227 -5.75 10.55 -11.50
N HIS A 228 -4.63 10.11 -12.06
CA HIS A 228 -4.58 9.01 -13.02
C HIS A 228 -4.20 7.67 -12.41
N GLY A 229 -3.61 7.66 -11.21
CA GLY A 229 -3.09 6.44 -10.60
C GLY A 229 -3.71 6.08 -9.27
N PHE A 230 -4.48 6.95 -8.59
CA PHE A 230 -4.92 6.66 -7.23
C PHE A 230 -6.41 6.81 -6.97
N THR A 231 -6.91 5.98 -6.05
CA THR A 231 -8.24 6.10 -5.43
C THR A 231 -8.11 6.14 -3.91
N SER A 232 -8.64 7.18 -3.26
CA SER A 232 -8.62 7.30 -1.80
C SER A 232 -9.73 6.47 -1.15
N ILE A 233 -9.35 5.52 -0.28
CA ILE A 233 -10.27 4.71 0.53
C ILE A 233 -10.80 5.53 1.72
N THR A 234 -9.97 6.42 2.26
CA THR A 234 -10.35 7.31 3.37
C THR A 234 -11.14 8.53 2.93
N LYS A 235 -11.43 8.68 1.62
CA LYS A 235 -12.10 9.85 1.01
C LYS A 235 -11.39 11.17 1.29
N GLY A 236 -10.06 11.13 1.30
CA GLY A 236 -9.20 12.27 1.56
C GLY A 236 -8.29 12.04 2.76
N TRP A 237 -7.79 13.14 3.31
CA TRP A 237 -6.90 13.14 4.46
C TRP A 237 -7.68 12.92 5.75
N VAL A 238 -7.16 12.00 6.56
CA VAL A 238 -7.60 11.73 7.93
C VAL A 238 -6.54 12.25 8.87
N ASP A 239 -6.94 13.14 9.79
CA ASP A 239 -6.06 13.61 10.85
C ASP A 239 -5.87 12.52 11.90
N TYR A 240 -4.66 12.42 12.44
CA TYR A 240 -4.30 11.49 13.49
C TYR A 240 -3.63 12.22 14.66
N SER A 241 -3.77 11.66 15.85
CA SER A 241 -3.15 12.18 17.07
C SER A 241 -2.17 11.18 17.66
N GLU A 242 -1.26 11.67 18.49
CA GLU A 242 -0.36 10.82 19.26
C GLU A 242 -1.06 10.32 20.52
N ASN A 243 -0.94 9.02 20.79
CA ASN A 243 -1.46 8.35 21.97
C ASN A 243 -0.31 7.95 22.90
N ARG A 244 0.14 8.86 23.77
CA ARG A 244 1.27 8.59 24.66
C ARG A 244 1.03 7.44 25.64
N LEU A 245 -0.23 7.16 26.00
CA LEU A 245 -0.58 6.01 26.83
C LEU A 245 -0.26 4.69 26.12
N LEU A 246 -0.39 4.63 24.79
CA LEU A 246 0.04 3.45 24.03
C LEU A 246 1.56 3.24 24.13
N VAL A 247 2.36 4.31 24.12
CA VAL A 247 3.81 4.22 24.31
C VAL A 247 4.15 3.66 25.68
N GLU A 248 3.46 4.12 26.73
CA GLU A 248 3.59 3.61 28.08
C GLU A 248 3.18 2.13 28.17
N LEU A 249 2.06 1.75 27.54
CA LEU A 249 1.62 0.35 27.47
C LEU A 249 2.68 -0.54 26.82
N PHE A 250 3.32 -0.09 25.73
CA PHE A 250 4.44 -0.82 25.11
C PHE A 250 5.63 -0.93 26.05
N ALA A 251 6.02 0.16 26.72
CA ALA A 251 7.14 0.15 27.66
C ALA A 251 6.92 -0.89 28.80
N HIS A 252 5.72 -0.93 29.39
CA HIS A 252 5.39 -1.91 30.41
C HIS A 252 5.25 -3.32 29.85
N ALA A 253 4.70 -3.48 28.65
CA ALA A 253 4.61 -4.79 27.99
C ALA A 253 6.01 -5.41 27.80
N LEU A 254 7.05 -4.62 27.48
CA LEU A 254 8.39 -5.17 27.27
C LEU A 254 9.06 -5.78 28.51
N ILE A 255 8.61 -5.41 29.72
CA ILE A 255 9.17 -5.91 31.00
C ILE A 255 8.20 -6.79 31.80
N THR A 256 7.02 -7.07 31.24
CA THR A 256 5.96 -7.84 31.90
C THR A 256 6.03 -9.34 31.55
N THR A 257 5.50 -10.19 32.43
CA THR A 257 5.40 -11.64 32.19
C THR A 257 4.33 -11.99 31.17
N ARG A 258 4.43 -13.18 30.57
CA ARG A 258 3.39 -13.73 29.67
C ARG A 258 1.99 -13.71 30.29
N ASN A 259 1.88 -13.95 31.60
CA ASN A 259 0.60 -13.89 32.31
C ASN A 259 0.03 -12.46 32.33
N GLY A 260 0.88 -11.45 32.57
CA GLY A 260 0.47 -10.05 32.49
C GLY A 260 0.03 -9.65 31.08
N HIS A 261 0.72 -10.13 30.04
CA HIS A 261 0.28 -9.93 28.65
C HIS A 261 -1.08 -10.54 28.36
N ALA A 262 -1.33 -11.76 28.83
CA ALA A 262 -2.62 -12.44 28.61
C ALA A 262 -3.78 -11.63 29.22
N LYS A 263 -3.63 -11.15 30.46
CA LYS A 263 -4.63 -10.30 31.13
C LYS A 263 -4.84 -8.96 30.41
N ALA A 264 -3.75 -8.31 30.00
CA ALA A 264 -3.83 -7.07 29.24
C ALA A 264 -4.57 -7.28 27.89
N LEU A 265 -4.27 -8.38 27.19
CA LEU A 265 -4.91 -8.72 25.92
C LEU A 265 -6.41 -8.98 26.09
N GLU A 266 -6.84 -9.62 27.18
CA GLU A 266 -8.27 -9.81 27.46
C GLU A 266 -9.00 -8.48 27.62
N ASN A 267 -8.42 -7.54 28.39
CA ASN A 267 -9.00 -6.20 28.55
C ASN A 267 -9.09 -5.45 27.22
N LEU A 268 -8.05 -5.51 26.39
CA LEU A 268 -8.08 -4.91 25.05
C LEU A 268 -9.16 -5.53 24.16
N LYS A 269 -9.34 -6.86 24.20
CA LYS A 269 -10.40 -7.55 23.44
C LYS A 269 -11.80 -7.15 23.88
N ILE A 270 -12.00 -6.85 25.17
CA ILE A 270 -13.27 -6.34 25.69
C ILE A 270 -13.53 -4.94 25.14
N ASP A 271 -12.54 -4.06 25.22
CA ASP A 271 -12.62 -2.67 24.74
C ASP A 271 -12.92 -2.60 23.23
N ILE A 272 -12.20 -3.37 22.40
CA ILE A 272 -12.40 -3.44 20.95
C ILE A 272 -13.82 -3.86 20.55
N LYS A 273 -14.50 -4.67 21.38
CA LYS A 273 -15.87 -5.12 21.11
C LYS A 273 -16.92 -4.10 21.54
N ALA A 274 -16.61 -3.17 22.43
CA ALA A 274 -17.59 -2.21 22.95
C ALA A 274 -18.21 -1.31 21.85
N PRO A 275 -17.45 -0.76 20.88
CA PRO A 275 -17.99 0.05 19.79
C PRO A 275 -19.03 -0.69 18.93
N LYS A 276 -18.92 -2.01 18.76
CA LYS A 276 -19.83 -2.80 17.92
C LYS A 276 -21.29 -2.75 18.38
N LYS A 277 -21.55 -2.49 19.67
CA LYS A 277 -22.91 -2.42 20.21
C LYS A 277 -23.67 -1.13 19.84
N ASN A 278 -22.96 -0.07 19.46
CA ASN A 278 -23.55 1.23 19.14
C ASN A 278 -23.66 1.51 17.62
N VAL A 279 -23.25 0.57 16.76
CA VAL A 279 -23.26 0.72 15.29
C VAL A 279 -24.52 0.10 14.65
N ASN A 280 -25.38 -0.55 15.44
CA ASN A 280 -26.68 -1.07 15.01
C ASN A 280 -27.83 -0.10 15.34
N VAL A 281 -27.77 1.15 14.87
CA VAL A 281 -28.91 2.08 14.82
C VAL A 281 -28.98 2.72 13.43
#